data_AF-C3Z4Q5-F1
#
_entry.id   AF-C3Z4Q5-F1
#
_cell.length_a   1.000
_cell.length_b   1.000
_cell.length_c   1.000
_cell.angle_alpha   90.00
_cell.angle_beta   90.00
_cell.angle_gamma   90.00
#
_symmetry.space_group_name_H-M   'P 1'
#
loop_
_entity.id
_entity.type
_entity.pdbx_description
1 polymer ?
#
loop_
_entity_poly.entity_id
_entity_poly.type
_entity_poly.pdbx_seq_one_letter_code
_entity_poly.pdbx_strand_id
1 'polypeptide(L)'
;CQVGKGSSYRGMKRTTESGRECQRWDSQSPHQHSRTPESYPTAGLDRNYCRNPDDSDAVWCYTTDPEKRWEYCDVPTCEAGKQSSL
;
A
#
# COMPACT_ATOMS: atom_id res chain seq x y z
N CYS A 1 9.56 1.04 7.09
CA CYS A 1 9.87 -0.21 6.38
C CYS A 1 8.69 -1.17 6.51
N GLN A 2 8.62 -2.22 5.69
CA GLN A 2 7.62 -3.30 5.77
C GLN A 2 8.26 -4.59 6.28
N VAL A 3 7.52 -5.39 7.06
CA VAL A 3 7.97 -6.72 7.51
C VAL A 3 7.31 -7.78 6.63
N GLY A 4 8.09 -8.74 6.14
CA GLY A 4 7.61 -9.76 5.20
C GLY A 4 6.94 -9.11 3.98
N LYS A 5 5.75 -9.59 3.63
CA LYS A 5 4.90 -9.05 2.54
C LYS A 5 4.19 -7.72 2.87
N GLY A 6 4.37 -7.20 4.08
CA GLY A 6 3.82 -5.89 4.46
C GLY A 6 2.33 -5.87 4.82
N SER A 7 1.70 -6.99 5.14
CA SER A 7 0.31 -7.04 5.64
C SER A 7 0.09 -6.19 6.91
N SER A 8 1.10 -6.12 7.77
CA SER A 8 1.12 -5.30 8.99
C SER A 8 1.60 -3.86 8.76
N TYR A 9 1.96 -3.48 7.53
CA TYR A 9 2.47 -2.14 7.27
C TYR A 9 1.40 -1.08 7.53
N ARG A 10 1.73 -0.08 8.34
CA ARG A 10 0.86 1.06 8.69
C ARG A 10 1.52 2.42 8.46
N GLY A 11 2.55 2.47 7.62
CA GLY A 11 3.18 3.73 7.23
C GLY A 11 2.30 4.57 6.30
N MET A 12 2.77 5.79 6.01
CA MET A 12 2.02 6.81 5.25
C MET A 12 2.49 6.98 3.79
N LYS A 13 3.31 6.05 3.26
CA LYS A 13 3.69 6.06 1.84
C LYS A 13 2.41 6.00 0.99
N ARG A 14 2.30 6.89 0.00
CA ARG A 14 1.11 7.07 -0.87
C ARG A 14 1.48 7.26 -2.34
N THR A 15 2.68 6.81 -2.70
CA THR A 15 3.20 6.83 -4.06
C THR A 15 3.77 5.47 -4.41
N THR A 16 3.57 5.05 -5.65
CA THR A 16 4.06 3.78 -6.19
C THR A 16 5.58 3.84 -6.41
N GLU A 17 6.18 2.71 -6.76
CA GLU A 17 7.59 2.62 -7.14
C GLU A 17 7.95 3.58 -8.29
N SER A 18 7.12 3.66 -9.33
CA SER A 18 7.34 4.62 -10.42
C SER A 18 6.85 6.05 -10.09
N GLY A 19 6.46 6.35 -8.85
CA GLY A 19 6.05 7.67 -8.42
C GLY A 19 4.60 8.07 -8.74
N ARG A 20 3.73 7.14 -9.17
CA ARG A 20 2.29 7.45 -9.35
C ARG A 20 1.64 7.69 -8.00
N GLU A 21 0.69 8.63 -7.94
CA GLU A 21 -0.10 8.84 -6.74
C GLU A 21 -1.08 7.67 -6.53
N CYS A 22 -1.21 7.22 -5.29
CA CYS A 22 -2.19 6.21 -4.93
C CYS A 22 -3.62 6.79 -4.93
N GLN A 23 -4.56 6.05 -5.51
CA GLN A 23 -5.98 6.25 -5.33
C GLN A 23 -6.38 5.91 -3.88
N ARG A 24 -7.35 6.65 -3.33
CA ARG A 24 -7.89 6.33 -2.00
C ARG A 24 -8.67 5.02 -2.03
N TRP A 25 -8.54 4.22 -0.97
CA TRP A 25 -9.22 2.93 -0.85
C TRP A 25 -10.75 3.04 -0.70
N ASP A 26 -11.26 4.21 -0.30
CA ASP A 26 -12.69 4.52 -0.26
C ASP A 26 -13.20 5.17 -1.58
N SER A 27 -12.31 5.42 -2.55
CA SER A 27 -12.67 5.94 -3.87
C SER A 27 -12.88 4.82 -4.86
N GLN A 28 -13.85 4.98 -5.76
CA GLN A 28 -14.11 4.07 -6.88
C GLN A 28 -13.68 4.66 -8.24
N SER A 29 -12.91 5.75 -8.22
CA SER A 29 -12.39 6.42 -9.41
C SER A 29 -10.89 6.76 -9.24
N PRO A 30 -10.05 6.61 -10.28
CA PRO A 30 -10.40 6.11 -11.63
C PRO A 30 -10.66 4.61 -11.70
N HIS A 31 -10.22 3.83 -10.71
CA HIS A 31 -10.33 2.38 -10.73
C HIS A 31 -11.39 1.87 -9.75
N GLN A 32 -12.49 1.31 -10.28
CA GLN A 32 -13.45 0.59 -9.43
C GLN A 32 -12.82 -0.68 -8.86
N HIS A 33 -13.08 -1.01 -7.59
CA HIS A 33 -12.52 -2.17 -6.92
C HIS A 33 -13.28 -2.63 -5.66
N SER A 34 -13.08 -3.88 -5.27
CA SER A 34 -13.68 -4.51 -4.07
C SER A 34 -12.85 -4.36 -2.79
N ARG A 35 -11.60 -3.87 -2.87
CA ARG A 35 -10.72 -3.70 -1.70
C ARG A 35 -10.98 -2.37 -1.01
N THR A 36 -12.11 -2.28 -0.31
CA THR A 36 -12.52 -1.09 0.43
C THR A 36 -12.34 -1.30 1.94
N PRO A 37 -12.28 -0.22 2.75
CA PRO A 37 -12.24 -0.33 4.21
C PRO A 37 -13.38 -1.18 4.79
N GLU A 38 -14.56 -1.14 4.16
CA GLU A 38 -15.74 -1.91 4.59
C GLU A 38 -15.57 -3.41 4.30
N SER A 39 -14.96 -3.75 3.17
CA SER A 39 -14.76 -5.15 2.74
C SER A 39 -13.55 -5.79 3.42
N TYR A 40 -12.55 -4.99 3.83
CA TYR A 40 -11.31 -5.44 4.48
C TYR A 40 -11.04 -4.61 5.76
N PRO A 41 -11.89 -4.70 6.79
CA PRO A 41 -11.84 -3.81 7.96
C PRO A 41 -10.56 -3.93 8.80
N THR A 42 -9.85 -5.06 8.73
CA THR A 42 -8.61 -5.30 9.47
C THR A 42 -7.34 -4.93 8.70
N ALA A 43 -7.46 -4.63 7.40
CA ALA A 43 -6.31 -4.33 6.55
C ALA A 43 -5.77 -2.89 6.70
N GLY A 44 -6.48 -2.03 7.44
CA GLY A 44 -6.07 -0.63 7.67
C GLY A 44 -5.99 0.18 6.39
N LEU A 45 -6.99 0.04 5.52
CA LEU A 45 -7.10 0.70 4.21
C LEU A 45 -7.43 2.21 4.35
N ASP A 46 -6.62 2.92 5.13
CA ASP A 46 -6.82 4.34 5.44
C ASP A 46 -6.32 5.23 4.29
N ARG A 47 -7.15 6.21 3.90
CA ARG A 47 -6.83 7.21 2.86
C ARG A 47 -6.32 6.53 1.58
N ASN A 48 -5.14 6.91 1.09
CA ASN A 48 -4.48 6.35 -0.08
C ASN A 48 -3.10 5.75 0.26
N TYR A 49 -2.93 5.23 1.48
CA TYR A 49 -1.65 4.66 1.87
C TYR A 49 -1.44 3.28 1.28
N CYS A 50 -0.20 2.94 0.93
CA CYS A 50 0.15 1.61 0.43
C CYS A 50 -0.17 0.53 1.47
N ARG A 51 -0.86 -0.53 1.05
CA ARG A 51 -1.30 -1.64 1.91
C ARG A 51 -1.21 -2.97 1.16
N ASN A 52 -1.33 -4.06 1.91
CA ASN A 52 -1.44 -5.38 1.35
C ASN A 52 -2.63 -6.11 1.99
N PRO A 53 -3.86 -5.91 1.48
CA PRO A 53 -5.07 -6.54 2.01
C PRO A 53 -5.26 -7.99 1.55
N ASP A 54 -4.49 -8.46 0.57
CA ASP A 54 -4.80 -9.67 -0.21
C ASP A 54 -3.63 -10.64 -0.39
N ASP A 55 -2.66 -10.60 0.52
CA ASP A 55 -1.46 -11.47 0.53
C ASP A 55 -0.57 -11.40 -0.73
N SER A 56 -0.60 -10.24 -1.41
CA SER A 56 0.34 -9.89 -2.48
C SER A 56 1.80 -9.90 -2.00
N ASP A 57 2.78 -9.80 -2.90
CA ASP A 57 4.19 -9.95 -2.52
C ASP A 57 4.75 -8.77 -1.70
N ALA A 58 4.14 -7.59 -1.81
CA ALA A 58 4.51 -6.38 -1.09
C ALA A 58 3.31 -5.44 -0.96
N VAL A 59 3.46 -4.35 -0.20
CA VAL A 59 2.46 -3.28 -0.18
C VAL A 59 2.30 -2.62 -1.54
N TRP A 60 1.06 -2.33 -1.89
CA TRP A 60 0.66 -1.77 -3.17
C TRP A 60 -0.49 -0.78 -2.98
N CYS A 61 -0.88 -0.11 -4.05
CA CYS A 61 -2.11 0.67 -4.11
C CYS A 61 -2.69 0.69 -5.52
N TYR A 62 -3.99 0.95 -5.63
CA TYR A 62 -4.55 1.46 -6.88
C TYR A 62 -3.94 2.83 -7.18
N THR A 63 -3.77 3.19 -8.45
CA THR A 63 -3.15 4.49 -8.80
C THR A 63 -4.20 5.50 -9.27
N THR A 64 -3.87 6.78 -9.29
CA THR A 64 -4.72 7.82 -9.92
C THR A 64 -4.54 7.91 -11.43
N ASP A 65 -3.60 7.14 -12.02
CA ASP A 65 -3.36 7.04 -13.44
C ASP A 65 -4.38 6.08 -14.08
N PRO A 66 -5.26 6.53 -15.00
CA PRO A 66 -6.25 5.68 -15.67
C PRO A 66 -5.63 4.51 -16.46
N GLU A 67 -4.39 4.64 -16.92
CA GLU A 67 -3.71 3.62 -17.72
C GLU A 67 -2.99 2.57 -16.85
N LYS A 68 -2.85 2.83 -15.54
CA LYS A 68 -2.19 1.92 -14.60
C LYS A 68 -3.09 1.65 -13.40
N ARG A 69 -3.83 0.54 -13.46
CA ARG A 69 -4.79 0.15 -12.42
C ARG A 69 -4.19 0.12 -11.01
N TRP A 70 -3.06 -0.55 -10.83
CA TRP A 70 -2.38 -0.70 -9.54
C TRP A 70 -0.88 -0.88 -9.75
N GLU A 71 -0.11 -0.65 -8.70
CA GLU A 71 1.33 -0.87 -8.69
C GLU A 71 1.84 -1.07 -7.26
N TYR A 72 2.97 -1.75 -7.11
CA TYR A 72 3.68 -1.84 -5.84
C TYR A 72 4.22 -0.49 -5.41
N CYS A 73 4.39 -0.33 -4.10
CA CYS A 73 5.05 0.83 -3.55
C CYS A 73 6.48 0.51 -3.14
N ASP A 74 7.37 1.47 -3.37
CA ASP A 74 8.74 1.41 -2.87
C ASP A 74 8.77 1.69 -1.35
N VAL A 75 8.56 0.61 -0.58
CA VAL A 75 8.71 0.57 0.88
C VAL A 75 9.80 -0.45 1.20
N PRO A 76 10.92 -0.03 1.81
CA PRO A 76 12.01 -0.95 2.09
C PRO A 76 11.58 -2.01 3.10
N THR A 77 12.13 -3.21 3.00
CA THR A 77 11.98 -4.24 4.04
C THR A 77 12.69 -3.78 5.32
N CYS A 78 12.12 -4.11 6.47
CA CYS A 78 12.77 -3.80 7.73
C CYS A 78 14.03 -4.67 7.84
N GLU A 79 15.19 -4.05 8.03
CA GLU A 79 16.36 -4.82 8.43
C GLU A 79 16.06 -5.50 9.76
N ALA A 80 16.22 -6.82 9.81
CA ALA A 80 16.18 -7.54 11.06
C ALA A 80 17.40 -7.12 11.89
N GLY A 81 17.23 -6.14 12.78
CA GLY A 81 18.14 -5.88 13.87
C GLY A 81 19.47 -5.18 13.54
N LYS A 82 19.44 -4.03 12.86
CA LYS A 82 20.42 -2.97 13.18
C LYS A 82 19.76 -1.95 14.07
N GLN A 83 19.85 -2.18 15.38
CA GLN A 83 19.95 -1.06 16.30
C GLN A 83 21.18 -0.29 15.84
N SER A 84 20.98 0.88 15.22
CA SER A 84 22.09 1.80 15.02
C SER A 84 22.45 2.28 16.42
N SER A 85 23.40 1.59 17.04
CA SER A 85 24.12 2.10 18.18
C SER A 85 24.71 3.45 17.78
N LEU A 86 24.19 4.51 18.40
CA LEU A 86 24.97 5.71 18.69
C LEU A 86 25.31 5.66 20.18
#